data_AF-A0A1J4W5Y5-F1
#
_entry.id   AF-A0A1J4W5Y5-F1
#
_cell.length_a   1.000
_cell.length_b   1.000
_cell.length_c   1.000
_cell.angle_alpha   90.00
_cell.angle_beta   90.00
_cell.angle_gamma   90.00
#
_symmetry.space_group_name_H-M   'P 1'
#
loop_
_entity.id
_entity.type
_entity.pdbx_description
1 polymer ?
#
loop_
_entity_poly.entity_id
_entity_poly.type
_entity_poly.pdbx_seq_one_letter_code
_entity_poly.pdbx_strand_id
1 'polypeptide(L)'
;MSFRKKATKFKQSLDERHKESAERKDESMFSSIFLMEKLKRMMPNGVNFWRPAKGDHEIDIIPFIAGKNHPRDKEGEPSYLIDIWVYRFVGSMKESFVSPARNFKIIDPIAEYINTHNLSTQQFKKHSADRRVVYLVWVHDTAEEEAKGLQIWEVAHFYMEANLTEISKKPREGGYIPFSHWDHGKRIAFSIQSSGKYIDGDGIEREGISYKGHRFIDRPSPIPEEILDQSFPLDETIEMRPSYEKIYEAFYAKKVSDGKETEETNEEVEENETEETPDEVEEGTCPYGGSFGEDNDQLEDCSSCDLWDNCSDAQLESSIESGEEETEEEEEETEEEEEETEEEESPPSKKKFTKKEEKTPLKKKAIIRRKK
;
A
#
# COMPACT_ATOMS: atom_id res chain seq x y z
N MET A 1 -45.30 -15.20 39.23
CA MET A 1 -44.14 -14.40 39.63
C MET A 1 -44.58 -12.96 39.94
N SER A 2 -44.16 -12.40 41.09
CA SER A 2 -44.43 -11.01 41.47
C SER A 2 -43.84 -10.02 40.44
N PHE A 3 -44.54 -8.92 40.18
CA PHE A 3 -44.12 -7.83 39.30
C PHE A 3 -42.69 -7.35 39.61
N ARG A 4 -42.28 -7.34 40.88
CA ARG A 4 -40.93 -6.97 41.30
C ARG A 4 -39.86 -7.91 40.75
N LYS A 5 -40.10 -9.23 40.71
CA LYS A 5 -39.16 -10.19 40.11
C LYS A 5 -39.06 -10.04 38.59
N LYS A 6 -40.16 -9.66 37.93
CA LYS A 6 -40.14 -9.32 36.49
C LYS A 6 -39.35 -8.02 36.22
N ALA A 7 -39.51 -7.00 37.07
CA ALA A 7 -38.78 -5.74 36.95
C ALA A 7 -37.26 -5.89 37.15
N THR A 8 -36.81 -6.73 38.07
CA THR A 8 -35.37 -6.99 38.26
C THR A 8 -34.76 -7.70 37.05
N LYS A 9 -35.44 -8.72 36.50
CA LYS A 9 -35.01 -9.40 35.27
C LYS A 9 -34.98 -8.46 34.06
N PHE A 10 -35.96 -7.55 33.98
CA PHE A 10 -36.03 -6.55 32.93
C PHE A 10 -34.87 -5.54 33.02
N LYS A 11 -34.53 -5.07 34.22
CA LYS A 11 -33.39 -4.16 34.44
C LYS A 11 -32.05 -4.82 34.07
N GLN A 12 -31.83 -6.06 34.51
CA GLN A 12 -30.62 -6.82 34.15
C GLN A 12 -30.51 -7.03 32.64
N SER A 13 -31.63 -7.37 31.98
CA SER A 13 -31.68 -7.51 30.52
C SER A 13 -31.39 -6.19 29.79
N LEU A 14 -31.82 -5.04 30.32
CA LEU A 14 -31.51 -3.75 29.72
C LEU A 14 -30.04 -3.37 29.93
N ASP A 15 -29.48 -3.63 31.11
CA ASP A 15 -28.05 -3.38 31.38
C ASP A 15 -27.16 -4.26 30.48
N GLU A 16 -27.52 -5.54 30.28
CA GLU A 16 -26.85 -6.43 29.33
C GLU A 16 -26.99 -5.93 27.89
N ARG A 17 -28.17 -5.46 27.47
CA ARG A 17 -28.35 -4.87 26.13
C ARG A 17 -27.61 -3.55 25.95
N HIS A 18 -27.45 -2.75 27.00
CA HIS A 18 -26.65 -1.53 26.95
C HIS A 18 -25.16 -1.84 26.88
N LYS A 19 -24.69 -2.89 27.57
CA LYS A 19 -23.33 -3.41 27.42
C LYS A 19 -23.10 -3.99 26.03
N GLU A 20 -23.98 -4.88 25.58
CA GLU A 20 -23.92 -5.46 24.24
C GLU A 20 -24.04 -4.37 23.16
N SER A 21 -24.90 -3.37 23.32
CA SER A 21 -24.99 -2.24 22.41
C SER A 21 -23.77 -1.32 22.48
N ALA A 22 -23.09 -1.21 23.62
CA ALA A 22 -21.85 -0.44 23.77
C ALA A 22 -20.62 -1.21 23.27
N GLU A 23 -20.63 -2.54 23.35
CA GLU A 23 -19.63 -3.44 22.77
C GLU A 23 -19.82 -3.56 21.25
N ARG A 24 -21.07 -3.49 20.75
CA ARG A 24 -21.40 -3.36 19.32
C ARG A 24 -21.19 -1.96 18.75
N LYS A 25 -20.85 -0.95 19.57
CA LYS A 25 -20.57 0.39 19.04
C LYS A 25 -19.28 0.33 18.21
N ASP A 26 -19.46 0.53 16.92
CA ASP A 26 -18.39 0.80 15.96
C ASP A 26 -17.44 -0.36 15.66
N GLU A 27 -17.95 -1.60 15.65
CA GLU A 27 -17.44 -2.54 14.65
C GLU A 27 -17.69 -1.88 13.29
N SER A 28 -16.64 -1.26 12.76
CA SER A 28 -16.61 -0.61 11.46
C SER A 28 -17.40 -1.47 10.48
N MET A 29 -18.57 -1.01 10.07
CA MET A 29 -19.52 -1.75 9.22
C MET A 29 -18.91 -2.14 7.86
N PHE A 30 -17.73 -1.61 7.56
CA PHE A 30 -16.93 -1.89 6.38
C PHE A 30 -16.08 -3.13 6.58
N SER A 31 -16.17 -4.07 5.63
CA SER A 31 -15.28 -5.22 5.64
C SER A 31 -13.84 -4.77 5.47
N SER A 32 -12.98 -5.41 6.25
CA SER A 32 -11.56 -5.17 6.29
C SER A 32 -10.84 -6.23 5.45
N ILE A 33 -9.70 -5.89 4.86
CA ILE A 33 -8.81 -6.87 4.20
C ILE A 33 -8.18 -7.87 5.18
N PHE A 34 -8.33 -7.62 6.48
CA PHE A 34 -7.76 -8.41 7.57
C PHE A 34 -8.64 -9.62 7.93
N LEU A 35 -8.03 -10.80 8.01
CA LEU A 35 -8.62 -12.04 8.50
C LEU A 35 -8.71 -12.01 10.03
N MET A 36 -9.76 -11.37 10.55
CA MET A 36 -9.94 -11.10 11.99
C MET A 36 -9.80 -12.36 12.88
N GLU A 37 -10.28 -13.52 12.43
CA GLU A 37 -10.14 -14.78 13.17
C GLU A 37 -8.69 -15.24 13.29
N LYS A 38 -7.89 -15.06 12.23
CA LYS A 38 -6.45 -15.38 12.25
C LYS A 38 -5.70 -14.37 13.13
N LEU A 39 -6.09 -13.11 13.08
CA LEU A 39 -5.56 -12.04 13.91
C LEU A 39 -5.79 -12.26 15.41
N LYS A 40 -7.02 -12.62 15.81
CA LYS A 40 -7.33 -12.99 17.20
C LYS A 40 -6.51 -14.17 17.69
N ARG A 41 -6.19 -15.12 16.81
CA ARG A 41 -5.35 -16.29 17.14
C ARG A 41 -3.87 -15.90 17.32
N MET A 42 -3.37 -14.97 16.49
CA MET A 42 -1.99 -14.50 16.55
C MET A 42 -1.74 -13.51 17.69
N MET A 43 -2.75 -12.73 18.08
CA MET A 43 -2.69 -11.79 19.21
C MET A 43 -3.74 -12.11 20.27
N PRO A 44 -3.43 -13.00 21.24
CA PRO A 44 -4.36 -13.39 22.30
C PRO A 44 -4.81 -12.23 23.18
N ASN A 45 -3.97 -11.20 23.31
CA ASN A 45 -4.25 -10.00 24.11
C ASN A 45 -5.16 -9.00 23.39
N GLY A 46 -5.62 -9.32 22.17
CA GLY A 46 -6.42 -8.44 21.34
C GLY A 46 -5.60 -7.78 20.25
N VAL A 47 -6.30 -7.43 19.17
CA VAL A 47 -5.72 -6.78 17.99
C VAL A 47 -6.03 -5.29 18.09
N ASN A 48 -5.01 -4.47 18.21
CA ASN A 48 -5.17 -3.03 18.24
C ASN A 48 -4.92 -2.45 16.84
N PHE A 49 -5.93 -1.79 16.28
CA PHE A 49 -5.77 -1.00 15.07
C PHE A 49 -5.56 0.45 15.46
N TRP A 50 -4.42 1.02 15.07
CA TRP A 50 -4.14 2.42 15.30
C TRP A 50 -4.77 3.26 14.18
N ARG A 51 -5.61 4.23 14.58
CA ARG A 51 -6.20 5.22 13.68
C ARG A 51 -5.81 6.60 14.20
N PRO A 52 -4.73 7.21 13.68
CA PRO A 52 -4.23 8.47 14.21
C PRO A 52 -5.29 9.57 14.06
N ALA A 53 -5.46 10.35 15.12
CA ALA A 53 -6.31 11.54 15.12
C ALA A 53 -5.61 12.71 14.41
N LYS A 54 -6.18 13.91 14.43
CA LYS A 54 -5.42 15.11 14.02
C LYS A 54 -4.46 15.50 15.13
N GLY A 55 -3.25 15.89 14.76
CA GLY A 55 -2.23 16.26 15.72
C GLY A 55 -0.83 15.90 15.27
N ASP A 56 0.10 16.00 16.20
CA ASP A 56 1.47 15.52 16.04
C ASP A 56 1.55 14.09 16.58
N HIS A 57 2.27 13.24 15.83
CA HIS A 57 2.40 11.83 16.13
C HIS A 57 3.86 11.40 16.12
N GLU A 58 4.19 10.46 17.00
CA GLU A 58 5.49 9.82 17.09
C GLU A 58 5.33 8.30 17.12
N ILE A 59 5.97 7.60 16.18
CA ILE A 59 5.89 6.14 16.08
C ILE A 59 7.25 5.51 15.82
N ASP A 60 7.40 4.26 16.25
CA ASP A 60 8.45 3.35 15.80
C ASP A 60 7.81 2.25 14.94
N ILE A 61 8.34 2.03 13.73
CA ILE A 61 7.92 0.91 12.86
C ILE A 61 8.65 -0.34 13.32
N ILE A 62 7.89 -1.40 13.58
CA ILE A 62 8.38 -2.67 14.10
C ILE A 62 8.57 -3.64 12.92
N PRO A 63 9.80 -4.12 12.66
CA PRO A 63 10.04 -5.11 11.63
C PRO A 63 9.43 -6.47 12.03
N PHE A 64 9.11 -7.29 11.04
CA PHE A 64 8.58 -8.63 11.20
C PHE A 64 9.23 -9.59 10.21
N ILE A 65 9.06 -10.89 10.44
CA ILE A 65 9.49 -11.92 9.49
C ILE A 65 8.37 -12.15 8.48
N ALA A 66 8.67 -11.99 7.19
CA ALA A 66 7.72 -12.21 6.11
C ALA A 66 7.23 -13.67 6.11
N GLY A 67 5.92 -13.84 6.02
CA GLY A 67 5.29 -15.13 5.84
C GLY A 67 5.24 -15.55 4.37
N LYS A 68 4.55 -16.66 4.12
CA LYS A 68 4.44 -17.25 2.78
C LYS A 68 3.67 -16.38 1.77
N ASN A 69 2.81 -15.47 2.24
CA ASN A 69 1.92 -14.70 1.39
C ASN A 69 2.43 -13.28 1.13
N HIS A 70 3.65 -12.96 1.57
CA HIS A 70 4.22 -11.65 1.39
C HIS A 70 4.39 -11.32 -0.11
N PRO A 71 3.99 -10.13 -0.58
CA PRO A 71 3.93 -9.83 -2.02
C PRO A 71 5.30 -9.59 -2.67
N ARG A 72 6.34 -9.30 -1.88
CA ARG A 72 7.68 -8.93 -2.37
C ARG A 72 8.78 -9.80 -1.77
N ASP A 73 8.93 -9.73 -0.46
CA ASP A 73 9.94 -10.47 0.30
C ASP A 73 9.62 -11.97 0.41
N LYS A 74 10.66 -12.82 0.51
CA LYS A 74 10.49 -14.27 0.64
C LYS A 74 10.14 -14.67 2.07
N GLU A 75 9.52 -15.83 2.22
CA GLU A 75 9.23 -16.40 3.53
C GLU A 75 10.53 -16.52 4.36
N GLY A 76 10.51 -15.96 5.58
CA GLY A 76 11.66 -15.96 6.49
C GLY A 76 12.55 -14.71 6.39
N GLU A 77 12.38 -13.86 5.37
CA GLU A 77 13.14 -12.61 5.25
C GLU A 77 12.54 -11.50 6.15
N PRO A 78 13.37 -10.62 6.73
CA PRO A 78 12.87 -9.49 7.49
C PRO A 78 12.23 -8.46 6.57
N SER A 79 11.03 -8.01 6.94
CA SER A 79 10.34 -6.90 6.30
C SER A 79 9.85 -5.91 7.35
N TYR A 80 9.46 -4.72 6.93
CA TYR A 80 8.92 -3.68 7.82
C TYR A 80 7.59 -3.11 7.35
N LEU A 81 7.12 -3.50 6.16
CA LEU A 81 5.87 -3.03 5.59
C LEU A 81 5.26 -4.08 4.67
N ILE A 82 3.98 -3.92 4.40
CA ILE A 82 3.29 -4.60 3.30
C ILE A 82 2.73 -3.53 2.37
N ASP A 83 3.19 -3.50 1.13
CA ASP A 83 2.73 -2.57 0.10
C ASP A 83 1.83 -3.31 -0.90
N ILE A 84 0.54 -2.97 -0.88
CA ILE A 84 -0.51 -3.68 -1.61
C ILE A 84 -1.49 -2.71 -2.27
N TRP A 85 -1.99 -3.10 -3.44
CA TRP A 85 -3.13 -2.45 -4.09
C TRP A 85 -4.44 -3.03 -3.58
N VAL A 86 -5.37 -2.17 -3.17
CA VAL A 86 -6.64 -2.56 -2.53
C VAL A 86 -7.81 -1.89 -3.24
N TYR A 87 -8.77 -2.69 -3.69
CA TYR A 87 -10.10 -2.20 -4.07
C TYR A 87 -10.87 -1.85 -2.80
N ARG A 88 -11.45 -0.65 -2.76
CA ARG A 88 -12.19 -0.16 -1.59
C ARG A 88 -13.63 0.14 -1.96
N PHE A 89 -14.54 -0.05 -1.00
CA PHE A 89 -15.95 0.23 -1.17
C PHE A 89 -16.59 -0.54 -2.35
N VAL A 90 -16.19 -1.80 -2.52
CA VAL A 90 -16.70 -2.71 -3.54
C VAL A 90 -18.12 -3.16 -3.17
N GLY A 91 -19.05 -3.01 -4.10
CA GLY A 91 -20.43 -3.45 -3.93
C GLY A 91 -21.28 -2.61 -2.98
N SER A 92 -22.49 -3.09 -2.72
CA SER A 92 -23.43 -2.47 -1.78
C SER A 92 -22.98 -2.58 -0.32
N MET A 93 -22.25 -3.64 0.01
CA MET A 93 -21.68 -3.89 1.34
C MET A 93 -20.39 -3.10 1.60
N LYS A 94 -19.89 -2.37 0.59
CA LYS A 94 -18.70 -1.51 0.68
C LYS A 94 -17.47 -2.28 1.19
N GLU A 95 -17.28 -3.47 0.65
CA GLU A 95 -16.19 -4.37 1.03
C GLU A 95 -14.84 -3.90 0.49
N SER A 96 -13.75 -4.37 1.10
CA SER A 96 -12.39 -4.11 0.64
C SER A 96 -11.67 -5.40 0.29
N PHE A 97 -10.96 -5.40 -0.85
CA PHE A 97 -10.24 -6.57 -1.37
C PHE A 97 -8.83 -6.18 -1.81
N VAL A 98 -7.85 -7.03 -1.52
CA VAL A 98 -6.52 -6.93 -2.16
C VAL A 98 -6.69 -7.26 -3.64
N SER A 99 -6.19 -6.42 -4.55
CA SER A 99 -6.30 -6.61 -6.00
C SER A 99 -5.37 -7.74 -6.47
N PRO A 100 -5.88 -8.89 -6.96
CA PRO A 100 -5.04 -9.93 -7.51
C PRO A 100 -4.26 -9.47 -8.76
N ALA A 101 -4.87 -8.65 -9.62
CA ALA A 101 -4.25 -8.20 -10.86
C ALA A 101 -3.04 -7.30 -10.61
N ARG A 102 -3.20 -6.28 -9.76
CA ARG A 102 -2.13 -5.30 -9.51
C ARG A 102 -0.99 -5.84 -8.65
N ASN A 103 -1.26 -6.77 -7.74
CA ASN A 103 -0.23 -7.31 -6.84
C ASN A 103 0.44 -8.58 -7.38
N PHE A 104 -0.31 -9.44 -8.08
CA PHE A 104 0.16 -10.78 -8.47
C PHE A 104 0.03 -11.08 -9.96
N LYS A 105 -0.41 -10.12 -10.79
CA LYS A 105 -0.68 -10.31 -12.23
C LYS A 105 -1.71 -11.42 -12.51
N ILE A 106 -2.66 -11.62 -11.58
CA ILE A 106 -3.75 -12.60 -11.70
C ILE A 106 -5.02 -11.85 -12.08
N ILE A 107 -5.74 -12.30 -13.11
CA ILE A 107 -6.99 -11.66 -13.56
C ILE A 107 -8.02 -11.64 -12.42
N ASP A 108 -8.72 -10.51 -12.28
CA ASP A 108 -9.80 -10.32 -11.32
C ASP A 108 -10.97 -9.56 -11.99
N PRO A 109 -12.21 -9.69 -11.48
CA PRO A 109 -13.39 -9.21 -12.20
C PRO A 109 -13.47 -7.69 -12.30
N ILE A 110 -12.83 -6.97 -11.36
CA ILE A 110 -12.82 -5.49 -11.37
C ILE A 110 -11.80 -5.00 -12.40
N ALA A 111 -10.62 -5.63 -12.46
CA ALA A 111 -9.63 -5.33 -13.50
C ALA A 111 -10.19 -5.63 -14.90
N GLU A 112 -10.88 -6.76 -15.08
CA GLU A 112 -11.55 -7.10 -16.34
C GLU A 112 -12.60 -6.05 -16.72
N TYR A 113 -13.45 -5.65 -15.78
CA TYR A 113 -14.44 -4.60 -16.00
C TYR A 113 -13.79 -3.27 -16.43
N ILE A 114 -12.72 -2.85 -15.75
CA ILE A 114 -12.00 -1.60 -16.08
C ILE A 114 -11.39 -1.64 -17.48
N ASN A 115 -10.83 -2.78 -17.88
CA ASN A 115 -10.15 -2.91 -19.17
C ASN A 115 -11.12 -3.06 -20.35
N THR A 116 -12.28 -3.68 -20.12
CA THR A 116 -13.28 -3.94 -21.17
C THR A 116 -14.25 -2.78 -21.37
N HIS A 117 -14.40 -1.89 -20.40
CA HIS A 117 -15.34 -0.78 -20.46
C HIS A 117 -14.58 0.55 -20.61
N ASN A 118 -15.03 1.39 -21.55
CA ASN A 118 -14.50 2.75 -21.70
C ASN A 118 -15.05 3.67 -20.58
N LEU A 119 -14.47 3.54 -19.38
CA LEU A 119 -14.89 4.27 -18.19
C LEU A 119 -14.44 5.73 -18.23
N SER A 120 -15.32 6.64 -17.80
CA SER A 120 -14.89 8.02 -17.52
C SER A 120 -13.85 8.08 -16.39
N THR A 121 -13.04 9.13 -16.33
CA THR A 121 -12.02 9.31 -15.27
C THR A 121 -12.59 9.20 -13.85
N GLN A 122 -13.85 9.61 -13.62
CA GLN A 122 -14.48 9.48 -12.30
C GLN A 122 -14.88 8.03 -11.99
N GLN A 123 -15.40 7.31 -12.96
CA GLN A 123 -15.72 5.88 -12.82
C GLN A 123 -14.45 5.05 -12.64
N PHE A 124 -13.41 5.33 -13.44
CA PHE A 124 -12.11 4.68 -13.28
C PHE A 124 -11.57 4.86 -11.86
N LYS A 125 -11.52 6.10 -11.35
CA LYS A 125 -11.05 6.39 -9.98
C LYS A 125 -11.89 5.70 -8.88
N LYS A 126 -13.18 5.47 -9.13
CA LYS A 126 -14.07 4.78 -8.19
C LYS A 126 -13.78 3.29 -8.12
N HIS A 127 -13.35 2.68 -9.23
CA HIS A 127 -13.13 1.23 -9.32
C HIS A 127 -11.65 0.85 -9.25
N SER A 128 -10.73 1.79 -9.51
CA SER A 128 -9.30 1.55 -9.44
C SER A 128 -8.88 1.18 -8.02
N ALA A 129 -7.96 0.23 -7.91
CA ALA A 129 -7.34 -0.08 -6.64
C ALA A 129 -6.48 1.11 -6.16
N ASP A 130 -6.53 1.38 -4.86
CA ASP A 130 -5.66 2.34 -4.20
C ASP A 130 -4.41 1.63 -3.64
N ARG A 131 -3.23 2.25 -3.76
CA ARG A 131 -2.01 1.73 -3.15
C ARG A 131 -1.99 2.02 -1.65
N ARG A 132 -1.94 0.98 -0.83
CA ARG A 132 -1.99 1.00 0.63
C ARG A 132 -0.73 0.36 1.18
N VAL A 133 -0.34 0.82 2.36
CA VAL A 133 0.75 0.23 3.13
C VAL A 133 0.25 -0.14 4.51
N VAL A 134 0.69 -1.31 4.99
CA VAL A 134 0.37 -1.81 6.32
C VAL A 134 1.66 -1.96 7.11
N TYR A 135 1.67 -1.41 8.32
CA TYR A 135 2.78 -1.48 9.25
C TYR A 135 2.36 -2.12 10.57
N LEU A 136 3.35 -2.69 11.26
CA LEU A 136 3.31 -2.88 12.70
C LEU A 136 3.97 -1.67 13.36
N VAL A 137 3.26 -1.00 14.26
CA VAL A 137 3.73 0.25 14.87
C VAL A 137 3.66 0.18 16.38
N TRP A 138 4.60 0.85 17.03
CA TRP A 138 4.54 1.20 18.43
C TRP A 138 4.41 2.72 18.56
N VAL A 139 3.35 3.16 19.24
CA VAL A 139 2.89 4.56 19.21
C VAL A 139 3.31 5.28 20.50
N HIS A 140 3.93 6.45 20.37
CA HIS A 140 4.47 7.24 21.48
C HIS A 140 3.73 8.56 21.73
N ASP A 141 2.55 8.74 21.14
CA ASP A 141 1.74 9.97 21.29
C ASP A 141 1.36 10.24 22.75
N THR A 142 0.96 9.18 23.48
CA THR A 142 0.55 9.24 24.88
C THR A 142 0.95 7.95 25.59
N ALA A 143 1.10 8.00 26.91
CA ALA A 143 1.40 6.82 27.72
C ALA A 143 0.31 5.73 27.61
N GLU A 144 -0.94 6.12 27.33
CA GLU A 144 -2.05 5.17 27.14
C GLU A 144 -1.93 4.41 25.81
N GLU A 145 -1.59 5.10 24.72
CA GLU A 145 -1.32 4.47 23.42
C GLU A 145 -0.07 3.59 23.46
N GLU A 146 0.99 4.07 24.11
CA GLU A 146 2.25 3.35 24.27
C GLU A 146 2.05 2.04 25.06
N ALA A 147 1.18 2.06 26.07
CA ALA A 147 0.83 0.89 26.88
C ALA A 147 0.01 -0.17 26.12
N LYS A 148 -0.61 0.17 24.99
CA LYS A 148 -1.28 -0.82 24.12
C LYS A 148 -0.28 -1.73 23.42
N GLY A 149 1.00 -1.37 23.40
CA GLY A 149 2.06 -2.13 22.75
C GLY A 149 1.95 -2.08 21.24
N LEU A 150 2.08 -3.24 20.60
CA LEU A 150 2.08 -3.35 19.15
C LEU A 150 0.67 -3.11 18.57
N GLN A 151 0.60 -2.26 17.54
CA GLN A 151 -0.64 -1.94 16.84
C GLN A 151 -0.47 -2.09 15.32
N ILE A 152 -1.56 -2.39 14.62
CA ILE A 152 -1.58 -2.45 13.15
C ILE A 152 -2.01 -1.09 12.62
N TRP A 153 -1.27 -0.58 11.64
CA TRP A 153 -1.59 0.68 10.99
C TRP A 153 -1.66 0.53 9.47
N GLU A 154 -2.86 0.77 8.91
CA GLU A 154 -3.12 0.78 7.48
C GLU A 154 -3.27 2.21 6.98
N VAL A 155 -2.41 2.65 6.07
CA VAL A 155 -2.37 4.02 5.55
C VAL A 155 -2.14 4.04 4.04
N ALA A 156 -2.45 5.17 3.39
CA ALA A 156 -2.21 5.29 1.96
C ALA A 156 -0.71 5.43 1.72
N HIS A 157 -0.18 4.76 0.68
CA HIS A 157 1.23 4.81 0.34
C HIS A 157 1.73 6.26 0.20
N PHE A 158 0.95 7.13 -0.45
CA PHE A 158 1.33 8.52 -0.67
C PHE A 158 1.39 9.37 0.60
N TYR A 159 0.63 9.00 1.65
CA TYR A 159 0.67 9.73 2.91
C TYR A 159 1.90 9.38 3.74
N MET A 160 2.41 8.15 3.63
CA MET A 160 3.48 7.66 4.50
C MET A 160 4.71 7.20 3.71
N GLU A 161 4.67 6.01 3.10
CA GLU A 161 5.85 5.38 2.50
C GLU A 161 6.53 6.24 1.43
N ALA A 162 5.77 6.96 0.61
CA ALA A 162 6.33 7.88 -0.38
C ALA A 162 7.21 8.95 0.27
N ASN A 163 6.73 9.56 1.36
CA ASN A 163 7.47 10.57 2.12
C ASN A 163 8.66 9.95 2.83
N LEU A 164 8.49 8.77 3.47
CA LEU A 164 9.56 8.07 4.17
C LEU A 164 10.71 7.68 3.23
N THR A 165 10.37 7.15 2.07
CA THR A 165 11.34 6.79 1.03
C THR A 165 12.14 8.03 0.62
N GLU A 166 11.48 9.16 0.39
CA GLU A 166 12.15 10.41 0.00
C GLU A 166 13.11 10.92 1.08
N ILE A 167 12.68 11.00 2.34
CA ILE A 167 13.52 11.50 3.44
C ILE A 167 14.62 10.51 3.87
N SER A 168 14.50 9.23 3.50
CA SER A 168 15.50 8.20 3.83
C SER A 168 16.72 8.21 2.92
N LYS A 169 16.61 8.80 1.73
CA LYS A 169 17.73 8.90 0.78
C LYS A 169 18.80 9.85 1.32
N LYS A 170 20.06 9.40 1.31
CA LYS A 170 21.22 10.24 1.67
C LYS A 170 21.88 10.84 0.42
N PRO A 171 21.63 12.11 0.05
CA PRO A 171 22.09 12.66 -1.22
C PRO A 171 23.62 12.77 -1.36
N ARG A 172 24.36 12.77 -0.24
CA ARG A 172 25.83 12.94 -0.24
C ARG A 172 26.62 11.65 -0.01
N GLU A 173 26.11 10.76 0.83
CA GLU A 173 26.80 9.51 1.20
C GLU A 173 26.36 8.32 0.33
N GLY A 174 25.27 8.47 -0.42
CA GLY A 174 24.58 7.32 -1.02
C GLY A 174 23.84 6.49 0.03
N GLY A 175 22.94 5.62 -0.45
CA GLY A 175 22.18 4.70 0.38
C GLY A 175 20.99 5.30 1.14
N TYR A 176 20.47 4.51 2.08
CA TYR A 176 19.22 4.76 2.79
C TYR A 176 19.42 4.74 4.30
N ILE A 177 18.62 5.53 5.03
CA ILE A 177 18.55 5.48 6.49
C ILE A 177 17.73 4.24 6.90
N PRO A 178 18.30 3.27 7.64
CA PRO A 178 17.60 2.05 8.06
C PRO A 178 16.68 2.34 9.25
N PHE A 179 15.64 3.16 9.05
CA PHE A 179 14.80 3.67 10.12
C PHE A 179 14.03 2.57 10.88
N SER A 180 13.74 1.43 10.25
CA SER A 180 13.03 0.30 10.85
C SER A 180 13.92 -0.65 11.67
N HIS A 181 15.25 -0.49 11.66
CA HIS A 181 16.15 -1.35 12.43
C HIS A 181 15.84 -1.27 13.94
N TRP A 182 15.78 -2.39 14.67
CA TRP A 182 15.36 -2.39 16.08
C TRP A 182 16.36 -1.71 17.04
N ASP A 183 17.68 -1.90 16.83
CA ASP A 183 18.72 -1.25 17.64
C ASP A 183 19.09 0.17 17.19
N HIS A 184 19.37 0.35 15.90
CA HIS A 184 19.96 1.58 15.35
C HIS A 184 19.02 2.39 14.45
N GLY A 185 17.74 2.03 14.44
CA GLY A 185 16.75 2.72 13.62
C GLY A 185 16.38 4.10 14.17
N LYS A 186 15.32 4.66 13.59
CA LYS A 186 14.85 6.01 13.90
C LYS A 186 13.38 5.95 14.31
N ARG A 187 13.01 6.91 15.15
CA ARG A 187 11.62 7.25 15.40
C ARG A 187 11.10 8.14 14.30
N ILE A 188 9.86 7.96 13.92
CA ILE A 188 9.21 8.73 12.88
C ILE A 188 8.24 9.71 13.52
N ALA A 189 8.43 10.99 13.24
CA ALA A 189 7.50 12.04 13.66
C ALA A 189 6.83 12.68 12.44
N PHE A 190 5.54 12.92 12.55
CA PHE A 190 4.73 13.56 11.51
C PHE A 190 3.50 14.25 12.13
N SER A 191 2.82 15.08 11.34
CA SER A 191 1.63 15.82 11.76
C SER A 191 0.49 15.58 10.79
N ILE A 192 -0.71 15.31 11.31
CA ILE A 192 -1.95 15.21 10.55
C ILE A 192 -2.74 16.50 10.71
N GLN A 193 -2.96 17.19 9.59
CA GLN A 193 -3.70 18.45 9.52
C GLN A 193 -4.91 18.34 8.59
N SER A 194 -5.94 19.14 8.85
CA SER A 194 -7.05 19.33 7.91
C SER A 194 -6.55 19.98 6.63
N SER A 195 -6.88 19.40 5.47
CA SER A 195 -6.55 19.93 4.16
C SER A 195 -7.73 20.67 3.52
N GLY A 196 -8.69 21.12 4.33
CA GLY A 196 -9.93 21.72 3.88
C GLY A 196 -11.04 20.68 3.70
N LYS A 197 -12.12 21.09 3.01
CA LYS A 197 -13.26 20.22 2.74
C LYS A 197 -13.33 19.88 1.26
N TYR A 198 -13.74 18.67 0.93
CA TYR A 198 -13.99 18.22 -0.43
C TYR A 198 -15.33 17.50 -0.49
N ILE A 199 -15.96 17.50 -1.66
CA ILE A 199 -17.18 16.75 -1.92
C ILE A 199 -16.74 15.41 -2.51
N ASP A 200 -17.13 14.30 -1.88
CA ASP A 200 -16.82 12.97 -2.39
C ASP A 200 -17.69 12.62 -3.62
N GLY A 201 -17.44 11.45 -4.22
CA GLY A 201 -18.21 10.98 -5.38
C GLY A 201 -19.71 10.74 -5.09
N ASP A 202 -20.11 10.67 -3.83
CA ASP A 202 -21.50 10.53 -3.39
C ASP A 202 -22.15 11.90 -3.10
N GLY A 203 -21.45 13.01 -3.32
CA GLY A 203 -21.93 14.35 -3.03
C GLY A 203 -21.85 14.75 -1.55
N ILE A 204 -21.18 13.96 -0.71
CA ILE A 204 -21.05 14.18 0.73
C ILE A 204 -19.80 15.03 0.99
N GLU A 205 -19.98 16.13 1.71
CA GLU A 205 -18.86 16.97 2.15
C GLU A 205 -18.04 16.24 3.22
N ARG A 206 -16.78 15.95 2.91
CA ARG A 206 -15.80 15.34 3.82
C ARG A 206 -14.66 16.28 4.10
N GLU A 207 -14.06 16.12 5.26
CA GLU A 207 -12.83 16.83 5.59
C GLU A 207 -11.63 16.08 5.03
N GLY A 208 -10.84 16.78 4.21
CA GLY A 208 -9.57 16.26 3.74
C GLY A 208 -8.55 16.24 4.86
N ILE A 209 -7.67 15.24 4.83
CA ILE A 209 -6.54 15.13 5.75
C ILE A 209 -5.26 15.19 4.95
N SER A 210 -4.22 15.79 5.54
CA SER A 210 -2.89 15.84 4.97
C SER A 210 -1.87 15.45 6.03
N TYR A 211 -0.91 14.60 5.62
CA TYR A 211 0.21 14.19 6.44
C TYR A 211 1.41 15.06 6.05
N LYS A 212 1.99 15.76 7.04
CA LYS A 212 3.08 16.72 6.82
C LYS A 212 4.18 16.55 7.87
N GLY A 213 5.35 17.10 7.57
CA GLY A 213 6.43 17.21 8.54
C GLY A 213 7.09 15.88 8.92
N HIS A 214 7.03 14.89 8.03
CA HIS A 214 7.75 13.61 8.17
C HIS A 214 9.22 13.88 8.42
N ARG A 215 9.74 13.34 9.53
CA ARG A 215 11.15 13.44 9.89
C ARG A 215 11.57 12.25 10.74
N PHE A 216 12.84 11.91 10.66
CA PHE A 216 13.47 10.93 11.53
C PHE A 216 14.05 11.61 12.78
N ILE A 217 13.79 11.01 13.94
CA ILE A 217 14.31 11.41 15.23
C ILE A 217 15.15 10.24 15.77
N ASP A 218 16.27 10.56 16.41
CA ASP A 218 17.07 9.54 17.08
C ASP A 218 16.29 8.93 18.25
N ARG A 219 16.25 7.59 18.32
CA ARG A 219 15.62 6.92 19.45
C ARG A 219 16.45 7.12 20.72
N PRO A 220 15.82 7.39 21.87
CA PRO A 220 16.55 7.49 23.14
C PRO A 220 17.10 6.14 23.61
N SER A 221 16.47 5.04 23.21
CA SER A 221 16.87 3.67 23.50
C SER A 221 16.45 2.72 22.36
N PRO A 222 17.06 1.54 22.23
CA PRO A 222 16.57 0.45 21.39
C PRO A 222 15.12 0.08 21.71
N ILE A 223 14.45 -0.55 20.75
CA ILE A 223 13.09 -1.08 20.95
C ILE A 223 13.17 -2.23 21.97
N PRO A 224 12.33 -2.23 23.03
CA PRO A 224 12.31 -3.31 24.00
C PRO A 224 11.96 -4.67 23.37
N GLU A 225 12.59 -5.73 23.85
CA GLU A 225 12.39 -7.11 23.37
C GLU A 225 10.92 -7.54 23.53
N GLU A 226 10.24 -7.06 24.59
CA GLU A 226 8.82 -7.36 24.83
C GLU A 226 7.89 -6.83 23.73
N ILE A 227 8.28 -5.77 23.02
CA ILE A 227 7.54 -5.23 21.87
C ILE A 227 7.89 -6.01 20.60
N LEU A 228 9.15 -6.40 20.43
CA LEU A 228 9.60 -7.20 19.28
C LEU A 228 8.99 -8.60 19.29
N ASP A 229 8.87 -9.23 20.46
CA ASP A 229 8.26 -10.55 20.64
C ASP A 229 6.75 -10.58 20.33
N GLN A 230 6.11 -9.41 20.27
CA GLN A 230 4.71 -9.29 19.82
C GLN A 230 4.58 -9.32 18.30
N SER A 231 5.67 -9.18 17.55
CA SER A 231 5.64 -9.19 16.09
C SER A 231 5.18 -10.54 15.54
N PHE A 232 4.52 -10.50 14.40
CA PHE A 232 4.03 -11.68 13.70
C PHE A 232 4.08 -11.44 12.18
N PRO A 233 4.07 -12.49 11.35
CA PRO A 233 3.99 -12.35 9.90
C PRO A 233 2.71 -11.59 9.50
N LEU A 234 2.85 -10.31 9.16
CA LEU A 234 1.70 -9.44 8.95
C LEU A 234 0.92 -9.85 7.69
N ASP A 235 1.60 -10.41 6.69
CA ASP A 235 1.02 -10.83 5.41
C ASP A 235 0.05 -11.99 5.57
N GLU A 236 0.32 -12.83 6.56
CA GLU A 236 -0.52 -13.94 6.91
C GLU A 236 -1.86 -13.52 7.48
N THR A 237 -1.98 -12.30 8.00
CA THR A 237 -3.23 -11.77 8.55
C THR A 237 -4.12 -11.09 7.53
N ILE A 238 -3.64 -10.91 6.30
CA ILE A 238 -4.36 -10.25 5.22
C ILE A 238 -4.83 -11.33 4.24
N GLU A 239 -6.06 -11.20 3.74
CA GLU A 239 -6.54 -12.02 2.64
C GLU A 239 -5.89 -11.54 1.33
N MET A 240 -4.65 -11.99 1.08
CA MET A 240 -3.84 -11.52 -0.05
C MET A 240 -4.42 -11.92 -1.41
N ARG A 241 -5.07 -13.07 -1.50
CA ARG A 241 -5.60 -13.64 -2.75
C ARG A 241 -7.07 -14.01 -2.56
N PRO A 242 -7.97 -13.02 -2.48
CA PRO A 242 -9.41 -13.29 -2.49
C PRO A 242 -9.77 -14.02 -3.78
N SER A 243 -10.73 -14.95 -3.72
CA SER A 243 -11.15 -15.69 -4.91
C SER A 243 -11.88 -14.79 -5.90
N TYR A 244 -11.77 -15.11 -7.19
CA TYR A 244 -12.46 -14.39 -8.26
C TYR A 244 -13.96 -14.29 -7.99
N GLU A 245 -14.59 -15.42 -7.63
CA GLU A 245 -16.02 -15.52 -7.29
C GLU A 245 -16.40 -14.57 -6.16
N LYS A 246 -15.62 -14.51 -5.08
CA LYS A 246 -15.90 -13.63 -3.93
C LYS A 246 -15.89 -12.15 -4.33
N ILE A 247 -14.91 -11.74 -5.13
CA ILE A 247 -14.85 -10.35 -5.64
C ILE A 247 -16.02 -10.10 -6.59
N TYR A 248 -16.34 -11.05 -7.47
CA TYR A 248 -17.43 -10.94 -8.44
C TYR A 248 -18.79 -10.78 -7.76
N GLU A 249 -19.09 -11.62 -6.77
CA GLU A 249 -20.33 -11.55 -6.00
C GLU A 249 -20.49 -10.22 -5.29
N ALA A 250 -19.42 -9.74 -4.65
CA ALA A 250 -19.42 -8.44 -4.01
C ALA A 250 -19.60 -7.31 -5.03
N PHE A 251 -18.92 -7.37 -6.17
CA PHE A 251 -18.92 -6.31 -7.18
C PHE A 251 -20.26 -6.18 -7.91
N TYR A 252 -20.84 -7.29 -8.37
CA TYR A 252 -22.10 -7.30 -9.12
C TYR A 252 -23.36 -7.49 -8.26
N ALA A 253 -23.21 -7.76 -6.96
CA ALA A 253 -24.31 -8.13 -6.05
C ALA A 253 -25.16 -9.31 -6.56
N LYS A 254 -24.57 -10.18 -7.39
CA LYS A 254 -25.18 -11.41 -7.91
C LYS A 254 -24.44 -12.59 -7.32
N LYS A 255 -25.16 -13.54 -6.74
CA LYS A 255 -24.56 -14.83 -6.39
C LYS A 255 -24.20 -15.54 -7.68
N VAL A 256 -22.99 -16.09 -7.77
CA VAL A 256 -22.64 -16.96 -8.88
C VAL A 256 -23.53 -18.19 -8.70
N SER A 257 -24.53 -18.37 -9.56
CA SER A 257 -25.37 -19.56 -9.51
C SER A 257 -24.50 -20.74 -9.94
N ASP A 258 -24.02 -21.51 -8.97
CA ASP A 258 -23.34 -22.79 -9.21
C ASP A 258 -24.12 -23.57 -10.28
N GLY A 259 -23.48 -23.73 -11.44
CA GLY A 259 -24.02 -24.31 -12.68
C GLY A 259 -25.23 -25.21 -12.51
N LYS A 260 -26.42 -24.61 -12.53
CA LYS A 260 -27.53 -25.17 -13.27
C LYS A 260 -27.58 -24.36 -14.55
N GLU A 261 -27.11 -24.98 -15.63
CA GLU A 261 -27.43 -24.57 -17.00
C GLU A 261 -28.93 -24.25 -17.05
N THR A 262 -29.28 -22.98 -16.95
CA THR A 262 -30.53 -22.49 -17.52
C THR A 262 -30.23 -22.30 -18.99
N GLU A 263 -30.44 -23.39 -19.73
CA GLU A 263 -30.97 -23.32 -21.09
C GLU A 263 -32.08 -22.26 -21.16
N GLU A 264 -32.03 -21.49 -22.25
CA GLU A 264 -33.16 -20.84 -22.91
C GLU A 264 -33.93 -19.76 -22.14
N THR A 265 -33.53 -18.51 -22.38
CA THR A 265 -34.50 -17.54 -22.88
C THR A 265 -34.13 -17.19 -24.31
N ASN A 266 -34.75 -17.94 -25.21
CA ASN A 266 -34.96 -17.62 -26.61
C ASN A 266 -35.81 -16.34 -26.68
N GLU A 267 -35.16 -15.18 -26.75
CA GLU A 267 -35.79 -13.96 -27.30
C GLU A 267 -35.51 -13.99 -28.80
N GLU A 268 -36.59 -14.22 -29.57
CA GLU A 268 -36.63 -14.09 -31.03
C GLU A 268 -36.07 -12.73 -31.43
N VAL A 269 -34.82 -12.71 -31.88
CA VAL A 269 -34.28 -11.63 -32.70
C VAL A 269 -34.43 -12.09 -34.15
N GLU A 270 -35.33 -11.41 -34.84
CA GLU A 270 -35.56 -11.55 -36.28
C GLU A 270 -34.24 -11.52 -37.06
N GLU A 271 -34.08 -12.55 -37.89
CA GLU A 271 -33.07 -12.69 -38.92
C GLU A 271 -32.99 -11.42 -39.79
N ASN A 272 -31.83 -10.79 -39.84
CA ASN A 272 -31.39 -10.21 -41.10
C ASN A 272 -29.87 -10.10 -41.21
N GLU A 273 -29.43 -10.51 -42.39
CA GLU A 273 -28.16 -10.24 -43.07
C GLU A 273 -26.90 -11.00 -42.64
N THR A 274 -26.47 -11.77 -43.63
CA THR A 274 -25.33 -12.64 -43.77
C THR A 274 -24.04 -11.82 -43.75
N GLU A 275 -23.23 -11.94 -42.69
CA GLU A 275 -21.86 -11.44 -42.69
C GLU A 275 -20.93 -12.56 -43.17
N GLU A 276 -20.27 -12.29 -44.30
CA GLU A 276 -19.18 -13.09 -44.84
C GLU A 276 -18.05 -13.12 -43.81
N THR A 277 -17.60 -14.33 -43.46
CA THR A 277 -16.41 -14.54 -42.64
C THR A 277 -15.21 -13.87 -43.32
N PRO A 278 -14.51 -12.92 -42.66
CA PRO A 278 -13.29 -12.33 -43.20
C PRO A 278 -12.24 -13.43 -43.39
N ASP A 279 -11.68 -13.49 -44.59
CA ASP A 279 -10.53 -14.33 -44.91
C ASP A 279 -9.42 -14.10 -43.86
N GLU A 280 -8.84 -15.21 -43.40
CA GLU A 280 -7.71 -15.27 -42.48
C GLU A 280 -6.54 -14.46 -43.07
N VAL A 281 -6.39 -13.20 -42.62
CA VAL A 281 -5.34 -12.29 -43.08
C VAL A 281 -4.01 -12.79 -42.53
N GLU A 282 -3.07 -13.14 -43.40
CA GLU A 282 -1.71 -13.57 -43.01
C GLU A 282 -1.06 -12.51 -42.11
N GLU A 283 -0.73 -12.92 -40.87
CA GLU A 283 -0.07 -12.10 -39.86
C GLU A 283 1.20 -11.47 -40.45
N GLY A 284 1.30 -10.13 -40.40
CA GLY A 284 2.49 -9.39 -40.84
C GLY A 284 2.39 -8.69 -42.21
N THR A 285 1.23 -8.66 -42.86
CA THR A 285 1.04 -7.87 -44.09
C THR A 285 0.12 -6.67 -43.86
N CYS A 286 0.52 -5.49 -44.33
CA CYS A 286 -0.30 -4.28 -44.25
C CYS A 286 -1.47 -4.38 -45.25
N PRO A 287 -2.73 -4.21 -44.84
CA PRO A 287 -3.89 -4.31 -45.73
C PRO A 287 -3.91 -3.23 -46.83
N TYR A 288 -3.18 -2.12 -46.62
CA TYR A 288 -3.07 -1.01 -47.55
C TYR A 288 -1.79 -1.05 -48.41
N GLY A 289 -1.02 -2.14 -48.34
CA GLY A 289 0.14 -2.39 -49.20
C GLY A 289 1.46 -1.74 -48.77
N GLY A 290 1.56 -1.23 -47.53
CA GLY A 290 2.81 -0.77 -46.92
C GLY A 290 3.62 -1.88 -46.24
N SER A 291 4.80 -1.55 -45.74
CA SER A 291 5.59 -2.42 -44.87
C SER A 291 5.05 -2.37 -43.43
N PHE A 292 4.58 -3.51 -42.91
CA PHE A 292 4.08 -3.62 -41.53
C PHE A 292 5.22 -3.39 -40.53
N GLY A 293 5.06 -2.44 -39.62
CA GLY A 293 6.09 -2.05 -38.65
C GLY A 293 7.07 -0.96 -39.12
N GLU A 294 7.07 -0.57 -40.41
CA GLU A 294 7.98 0.48 -40.92
C GLU A 294 7.21 1.75 -41.34
N ASP A 295 6.11 1.58 -42.06
CA ASP A 295 5.34 2.68 -42.67
C ASP A 295 4.22 3.22 -41.76
N ASN A 296 4.40 3.12 -40.45
CA ASN A 296 3.39 3.59 -39.50
C ASN A 296 3.16 5.10 -39.65
N ASP A 297 1.89 5.51 -39.71
CA ASP A 297 1.43 6.87 -39.99
C ASP A 297 1.86 7.48 -41.34
N GLN A 298 2.38 6.70 -42.30
CA GLN A 298 2.80 7.21 -43.61
C GLN A 298 1.72 7.15 -44.70
N LEU A 299 0.72 6.27 -44.55
CA LEU A 299 -0.40 6.12 -45.50
C LEU A 299 -1.62 6.90 -45.02
N GLU A 300 -2.42 7.46 -45.96
CA GLU A 300 -3.64 8.21 -45.62
C GLU A 300 -4.64 7.36 -44.81
N ASP A 301 -4.66 6.04 -45.08
CA ASP A 301 -5.57 5.07 -44.44
C ASP A 301 -5.08 4.56 -43.07
N CYS A 302 -3.88 4.93 -42.61
CA CYS A 302 -3.36 4.52 -41.28
C CYS A 302 -4.28 4.99 -40.15
N SER A 303 -4.89 6.17 -40.29
CA SER A 303 -5.76 6.77 -39.27
C SER A 303 -7.05 5.99 -38.98
N SER A 304 -7.42 5.05 -39.85
CA SER A 304 -8.60 4.20 -39.71
C SER A 304 -8.27 2.70 -39.82
N CYS A 305 -7.00 2.33 -39.69
CA CYS A 305 -6.56 0.94 -39.82
C CYS A 305 -6.80 0.15 -38.53
N ASP A 306 -7.56 -0.95 -38.60
CA ASP A 306 -7.83 -1.82 -37.44
C ASP A 306 -6.59 -2.55 -36.91
N LEU A 307 -5.52 -2.61 -37.71
CA LEU A 307 -4.24 -3.24 -37.35
C LEU A 307 -3.17 -2.20 -36.96
N TRP A 308 -3.56 -0.93 -36.75
CA TRP A 308 -2.62 0.15 -36.44
C TRP A 308 -1.85 -0.11 -35.14
N ASP A 309 -2.52 -0.58 -34.08
CA ASP A 309 -1.89 -0.88 -32.79
C ASP A 309 -0.78 -1.94 -32.95
N ASN A 310 -1.07 -3.04 -33.66
CA ASN A 310 -0.10 -4.10 -33.92
C ASN A 310 1.07 -3.61 -34.80
N CYS A 311 0.80 -2.72 -35.76
CA CYS A 311 1.82 -2.13 -36.63
C CYS A 311 2.74 -1.18 -35.83
N SER A 312 2.17 -0.42 -34.89
CA SER A 312 2.91 0.48 -34.01
C SER A 312 3.78 -0.26 -33.01
N ASP A 313 3.30 -1.37 -32.47
CA ASP A 313 4.07 -2.21 -31.55
C ASP A 313 5.26 -2.85 -32.29
N ALA A 314 5.05 -3.37 -33.51
CA ALA A 314 6.12 -3.91 -34.33
C ALA A 314 7.22 -2.88 -34.67
N GLN A 315 6.84 -1.61 -34.89
CA GLN A 315 7.80 -0.52 -35.11
C GLN A 315 8.65 -0.21 -33.87
N LEU A 316 8.05 -0.31 -32.69
CA LEU A 316 8.75 -0.08 -31.43
C LEU A 316 9.78 -1.19 -31.18
N GLU A 317 9.41 -2.45 -31.42
CA GLU A 317 10.29 -3.60 -31.28
C GLU A 317 11.49 -3.50 -32.23
N SER A 318 11.27 -3.16 -33.51
CA SER A 318 12.37 -2.99 -34.47
C SER A 318 13.30 -1.84 -34.11
N SER A 319 12.76 -0.75 -33.52
CA SER A 319 13.56 0.39 -33.08
C SER A 319 14.46 0.04 -31.90
N ILE A 320 13.98 -0.82 -30.97
CA ILE A 320 14.76 -1.29 -29.83
C ILE A 320 15.90 -2.20 -30.31
N GLU A 321 15.63 -3.16 -31.21
CA GLU A 321 16.68 -4.03 -31.77
C GLU A 321 17.78 -3.25 -32.49
N SER A 322 17.42 -2.18 -33.21
CA SER A 322 18.42 -1.33 -33.88
C SER A 322 19.20 -0.40 -32.94
N GLY A 323 18.66 -0.12 -31.74
CA GLY A 323 19.28 0.78 -30.76
C GLY A 323 20.24 0.07 -29.81
N GLU A 324 20.07 -1.24 -29.58
CA GLU A 324 20.98 -2.02 -28.73
C GLU A 324 22.37 -2.19 -29.36
N GLU A 325 22.47 -2.23 -30.70
CA GLU A 325 23.78 -2.28 -31.41
C GLU A 325 24.62 -1.00 -31.25
N GLU A 326 24.01 0.18 -31.10
CA GLU A 326 24.77 1.43 -30.94
C GLU A 326 25.29 1.65 -29.51
N THR A 327 24.68 1.02 -28.50
CA THR A 327 25.10 1.18 -27.10
C THR A 327 26.26 0.27 -26.68
N GLU A 328 26.45 -0.89 -27.32
CA GLU A 328 27.58 -1.77 -27.00
C GLU A 328 28.92 -1.22 -27.51
N GLU A 329 28.93 -0.43 -28.59
CA GLU A 329 30.18 0.20 -29.11
C GLU A 329 30.67 1.38 -28.24
N GLU A 330 29.79 2.11 -27.54
CA GLU A 330 30.20 3.21 -26.64
C GLU A 330 30.68 2.74 -25.24
N GLU A 331 30.23 1.56 -24.77
CA GLU A 331 30.70 1.02 -23.48
C GLU A 331 32.11 0.42 -23.57
N GLU A 332 32.54 -0.13 -24.72
CA GLU A 332 33.92 -0.62 -24.89
C GLU A 332 34.98 0.51 -24.93
N GLU A 333 34.64 1.72 -25.41
CA GLU A 333 35.60 2.85 -25.42
C GLU A 333 35.81 3.49 -24.04
N THR A 334 34.92 3.27 -23.07
CA THR A 334 35.02 3.89 -21.73
C THR A 334 35.77 3.04 -20.70
N GLU A 335 35.82 1.71 -20.86
CA GLU A 335 36.61 0.84 -19.97
C GLU A 335 38.13 0.95 -20.20
N GLU A 336 38.59 1.34 -21.39
CA GLU A 336 40.04 1.48 -21.66
C GLU A 336 40.68 2.75 -21.03
N GLU A 337 39.90 3.80 -20.69
CA GLU A 337 40.45 5.02 -20.07
C GLU A 337 40.59 4.95 -18.54
N GLU A 338 39.88 4.05 -17.85
CA GLU A 338 39.90 3.99 -16.38
C GLU A 338 41.08 3.16 -15.80
N GLU A 339 41.72 2.28 -16.56
CA GLU A 339 42.87 1.48 -16.08
C GLU A 339 44.21 2.25 -15.95
N GLU A 340 44.34 3.48 -16.48
CA GLU A 340 45.62 4.22 -16.44
C GLU A 340 45.81 5.16 -15.21
N THR A 341 44.88 5.23 -14.25
CA THR A 341 44.97 6.24 -13.16
C THR A 341 45.18 5.74 -11.72
N GLU A 342 45.38 4.44 -11.47
CA GLU A 342 45.51 3.90 -10.09
C GLU A 342 46.93 3.71 -9.52
N GLU A 343 47.98 4.30 -10.10
CA GLU A 343 49.32 4.32 -9.46
C GLU A 343 49.72 5.72 -8.95
N GLU A 344 49.62 5.89 -7.62
CA GLU A 344 50.36 6.83 -6.74
C GLU A 344 49.45 7.71 -5.86
N GLU A 345 48.97 7.23 -4.71
CA GLU A 345 48.88 8.11 -3.53
C GLU A 345 49.18 7.38 -2.20
N SER A 346 50.17 7.93 -1.48
CA SER A 346 50.68 7.46 -0.19
C SER A 346 49.88 8.07 0.99
N PRO A 347 49.76 7.38 2.15
CA PRO A 347 48.93 7.88 3.26
C PRO A 347 49.62 8.96 4.13
N PRO A 348 48.91 10.04 4.54
CA PRO A 348 49.49 11.08 5.37
C PRO A 348 49.43 10.79 6.88
N SER A 349 50.45 11.33 7.56
CA SER A 349 50.80 11.14 8.98
C SER A 349 49.81 11.70 10.01
N LYS A 350 49.70 10.99 11.14
CA LYS A 350 48.87 11.29 12.33
C LYS A 350 49.31 12.56 13.08
N LYS A 351 48.42 13.55 13.25
CA LYS A 351 48.58 14.65 14.22
C LYS A 351 47.78 14.40 15.50
N LYS A 352 48.48 14.49 16.64
CA LYS A 352 47.94 14.40 18.01
C LYS A 352 47.18 15.68 18.37
N PHE A 353 45.92 15.56 18.79
CA PHE A 353 45.14 16.63 19.42
C PHE A 353 45.18 16.50 20.95
N THR A 354 45.63 17.56 21.62
CA THR A 354 45.65 17.69 23.09
C THR A 354 44.32 18.26 23.59
N LYS A 355 43.72 17.56 24.57
CA LYS A 355 42.45 17.87 25.23
C LYS A 355 42.64 19.00 26.26
N LYS A 356 41.85 20.08 26.14
CA LYS A 356 41.82 21.19 27.10
C LYS A 356 40.56 21.05 27.95
N GLU A 357 40.72 20.83 29.25
CA GLU A 357 39.64 20.76 30.23
C GLU A 357 39.12 22.16 30.55
N GLU A 358 37.80 22.35 30.43
CA GLU A 358 37.11 23.58 30.83
C GLU A 358 36.24 23.28 32.06
N LYS A 359 36.57 23.91 33.19
CA LYS A 359 35.87 23.77 34.47
C LYS A 359 34.69 24.75 34.54
N THR A 360 33.48 24.23 34.67
CA THR A 360 32.27 25.01 34.94
C THR A 360 32.06 25.18 36.46
N PRO A 361 31.67 26.38 36.97
CA PRO A 361 31.45 26.60 38.39
C PRO A 361 30.02 26.27 38.85
N LEU A 362 29.91 25.49 39.94
CA LEU A 362 28.68 25.15 40.65
C LEU A 362 28.03 26.38 41.32
N LYS A 363 26.80 26.71 40.93
CA LYS A 363 25.94 27.71 41.61
C LYS A 363 25.34 27.13 42.90
N LYS A 364 25.61 27.78 44.02
CA LYS A 364 25.03 27.50 45.35
C LYS A 364 23.55 27.91 45.38
N LYS A 365 22.66 26.99 45.77
CA LYS A 365 21.25 27.27 46.12
C LYS A 365 21.17 27.87 47.52
N ALA A 366 20.49 29.00 47.64
CA ALA A 366 20.18 29.66 48.91
C ALA A 366 18.95 28.99 49.57
N ILE A 367 19.11 28.64 50.85
CA ILE A 367 18.08 28.10 51.74
C ILE A 367 17.30 29.29 52.32
N ILE A 368 16.01 29.41 51.98
CA ILE A 368 15.09 30.33 52.65
C ILE A 368 14.49 29.63 53.87
N ARG A 369 14.91 30.08 55.06
CA ARG A 369 14.30 29.72 56.35
C ARG A 369 12.98 30.48 56.53
N ARG A 370 11.89 29.74 56.70
CA ARG A 370 10.64 30.23 57.33
C ARG A 370 10.91 30.61 58.78
N LYS A 371 10.38 31.76 59.21
CA LYS A 371 10.14 32.07 60.63
C LYS A 371 8.71 32.56 60.78
N LYS A 372 8.03 31.88 61.72
CA LYS A 372 6.92 32.26 62.61
C LYS A 372 5.78 33.11 62.06
#